data_AF-A0A8T0NPL5-F1
#
_entry.id   AF-A0A8T0NPL5-F1
#
_cell.length_a   1.000
_cell.length_b   1.000
_cell.length_c   1.000
_cell.angle_alpha   90.00
_cell.angle_beta   90.00
_cell.angle_gamma   90.00
#
_symmetry.space_group_name_H-M   'P 1'
#
loop_
_entity.id
_entity.type
_entity.pdbx_description
1 polymer ?
#
loop_
_entity_poly.entity_id
_entity_poly.type
_entity_poly.pdbx_seq_one_letter_code
_entity_poly.pdbx_strand_id
1 'polypeptide(L)'
;MKILYSLRRFYQVETLFNETSVLVGRDQETTDFALWAGNARLINLSDKLLGAHVAHAGLIVFWAGAMNLFEVAHFVLENLMHEQGLILLPHSMGPLREVLRMINFISSRK
;
A
#
# COMPACT_ATOMS: atom_id res chain seq x y z
N MET A 1 23.51 -41.31 44.18
CA MET A 1 22.98 -40.24 43.32
C MET A 1 23.04 -40.74 41.87
N LYS A 2 21.92 -41.18 41.28
CA LYS A 2 21.87 -41.69 39.90
C LYS A 2 21.31 -40.58 39.02
N ILE A 3 22.12 -40.07 38.10
CA ILE A 3 21.72 -39.04 37.15
C ILE A 3 21.01 -39.76 36.00
N LEU A 4 19.70 -39.53 35.87
CA LEU A 4 18.89 -40.07 34.78
C LEU A 4 19.14 -39.21 33.53
N TYR A 5 19.94 -39.70 32.60
CA TYR A 5 20.05 -39.11 31.26
C TYR A 5 18.86 -39.57 30.43
N SER A 6 17.89 -38.69 30.21
CA SER A 6 16.81 -38.91 29.25
C SER A 6 17.40 -38.90 27.83
N LEU A 7 17.47 -40.07 27.19
CA LEU A 7 17.85 -40.22 25.79
C LEU A 7 16.75 -39.62 24.91
N ARG A 8 16.86 -38.32 24.60
CA ARG A 8 15.99 -37.64 23.64
C ARG A 8 16.29 -38.21 22.25
N ARG A 9 15.51 -39.22 21.83
CA ARG A 9 15.40 -39.62 20.44
C ARG A 9 14.83 -38.44 19.66
N PHE A 10 15.71 -37.70 19.00
CA PHE A 10 15.30 -36.79 17.94
C PHE A 10 14.87 -37.66 16.75
N TYR A 11 13.57 -37.78 16.54
CA TYR A 11 13.05 -38.23 15.26
C TYR A 11 13.22 -37.07 14.26
N GLN A 12 13.75 -37.35 13.07
CA GLN A 12 13.61 -36.43 11.95
C GLN A 12 12.12 -36.38 11.60
N VAL A 13 11.45 -35.28 11.93
CA VAL A 13 10.12 -35.01 11.41
C VAL A 13 10.32 -34.62 9.95
N GLU A 14 10.19 -35.56 9.03
CA GLU A 14 10.02 -35.21 7.62
C GLU A 14 8.64 -34.59 7.47
N THR A 15 8.61 -33.26 7.51
CA THR A 15 7.44 -32.51 7.05
C THR A 15 7.30 -32.76 5.56
N LEU A 16 6.15 -33.29 5.15
CA LEU A 16 5.76 -33.56 3.76
C LEU A 16 5.50 -32.25 2.97
N PHE A 17 6.26 -31.20 3.24
CA PHE A 17 6.29 -30.00 2.42
C PHE A 17 7.40 -30.20 1.39
N ASN A 18 7.01 -30.65 0.20
CA ASN A 18 7.87 -30.60 -0.97
C ASN A 18 8.03 -29.11 -1.39
N GLU A 19 8.84 -28.38 -0.63
CA GLU A 19 9.17 -26.94 -0.78
C GLU A 19 9.65 -26.59 -2.19
N THR A 20 10.21 -27.57 -2.89
CA THR A 20 10.84 -27.49 -4.20
C THR A 20 9.91 -27.11 -5.34
N SER A 21 8.57 -27.10 -5.18
CA SER A 21 7.63 -26.71 -6.25
C SER A 21 6.90 -25.39 -6.00
N VAL A 22 6.63 -25.02 -4.74
CA VAL A 22 5.89 -23.79 -4.38
C VAL A 22 6.81 -22.57 -4.26
N LEU A 23 8.08 -22.80 -3.92
CA LEU A 23 9.09 -21.75 -3.70
C LEU A 23 9.98 -21.48 -4.91
N VAL A 24 9.83 -22.20 -6.03
CA VAL A 24 10.62 -21.97 -7.24
C VAL A 24 10.52 -20.51 -7.67
N GLY A 25 11.65 -19.80 -7.70
CA GLY A 25 11.71 -18.39 -8.05
C GLY A 25 11.37 -17.42 -6.90
N ARG A 26 11.26 -17.90 -5.66
CA ARG A 26 10.98 -17.10 -4.45
C ARG A 26 12.03 -17.24 -3.35
N ASP A 27 13.06 -18.03 -3.57
CA ASP A 27 14.20 -18.19 -2.69
C ASP A 27 15.45 -17.53 -3.29
N GLN A 28 16.45 -17.26 -2.45
CA GLN A 28 17.67 -16.59 -2.89
C GLN A 28 18.56 -17.54 -3.70
N GLU A 29 18.53 -18.85 -3.45
CA GLU A 29 19.37 -19.83 -4.12
C GLU A 29 18.96 -20.05 -5.59
N THR A 30 17.67 -19.87 -5.92
CA THR A 30 17.20 -19.97 -7.31
C THR A 30 17.18 -18.66 -8.09
N THR A 31 17.25 -17.50 -7.43
CA THR A 31 17.08 -16.19 -8.08
C THR A 31 18.24 -15.24 -7.92
N ASP A 32 19.25 -15.58 -7.11
CA ASP A 32 20.39 -14.74 -6.71
C ASP A 32 20.02 -13.41 -6.03
N PHE A 33 18.73 -13.10 -5.88
CA PHE A 33 18.24 -11.91 -5.20
C PHE A 33 17.99 -12.22 -3.72
N ALA A 34 18.60 -11.45 -2.82
CA ALA A 34 18.27 -11.48 -1.40
C ALA A 34 16.84 -10.98 -1.13
N LEU A 35 16.30 -11.28 0.06
CA LEU A 35 14.92 -10.90 0.45
C LEU A 35 14.64 -9.40 0.27
N TRP A 36 15.61 -8.54 0.60
CA TRP A 36 15.47 -7.08 0.53
C TRP A 36 15.31 -6.56 -0.90
N ALA A 37 15.76 -7.34 -1.90
CA ALA A 37 15.59 -7.07 -3.33
C ALA A 37 14.53 -7.99 -3.97
N GLY A 38 13.59 -8.51 -3.19
CA GLY A 38 12.63 -9.53 -3.64
C GLY A 38 11.77 -9.13 -4.84
N ASN A 39 11.52 -7.83 -5.05
CA ASN A 39 10.77 -7.35 -6.22
C ASN A 39 11.54 -7.56 -7.54
N ALA A 40 12.88 -7.64 -7.51
CA ALA A 40 13.68 -7.94 -8.71
C ALA A 40 13.40 -9.36 -9.25
N ARG A 41 12.89 -10.27 -8.40
CA ARG A 41 12.45 -11.61 -8.81
C ARG A 41 11.23 -11.58 -9.75
N LEU A 42 10.53 -10.45 -9.86
CA LEU A 42 9.35 -10.29 -10.71
C LEU A 42 9.67 -9.80 -12.14
N ILE A 43 10.94 -9.53 -12.48
CA ILE A 43 11.33 -8.95 -13.77
C ILE A 43 10.92 -9.83 -14.96
N ASN A 44 11.11 -11.15 -14.85
CA ASN A 44 10.77 -12.11 -15.92
C ASN A 44 9.35 -12.68 -15.78
N LEU A 45 8.55 -12.16 -14.84
CA LEU A 45 7.19 -12.64 -14.53
C LEU A 45 6.17 -11.53 -14.76
N SER A 46 5.92 -11.22 -16.05
CA SER A 46 5.09 -10.09 -16.49
C SER A 46 3.70 -10.03 -15.83
N ASP A 47 3.04 -11.17 -15.61
CA ASP A 47 1.70 -11.22 -15.00
C ASP A 47 1.72 -10.79 -13.52
N LYS A 48 2.76 -11.21 -12.78
CA LYS A 48 2.93 -10.84 -11.37
C LYS A 48 3.42 -9.39 -11.23
N LEU A 49 4.25 -8.92 -12.17
CA LEU A 49 4.69 -7.54 -12.22
C LEU A 49 3.50 -6.59 -12.50
N LEU A 50 2.62 -6.95 -13.43
CA LEU A 50 1.39 -6.20 -13.71
C LEU A 50 0.47 -6.19 -12.50
N GLY A 51 0.26 -7.34 -11.86
CA GLY A 51 -0.51 -7.43 -10.61
C GLY A 51 0.03 -6.54 -9.49
N ALA A 52 1.37 -6.48 -9.33
CA ALA A 52 2.02 -5.59 -8.37
C ALA A 52 1.79 -4.10 -8.70
N HIS A 53 1.88 -3.72 -9.98
CA HIS A 53 1.62 -2.33 -10.41
C HIS A 53 0.15 -1.94 -10.20
N VAL A 54 -0.80 -2.82 -10.53
CA VAL A 54 -2.24 -2.58 -10.32
C VAL A 54 -2.54 -2.46 -8.83
N ALA A 55 -1.99 -3.34 -7.98
CA ALA A 55 -2.14 -3.23 -6.53
C ALA A 55 -1.55 -1.92 -5.99
N HIS A 56 -0.39 -1.50 -6.50
CA HIS A 56 0.24 -0.25 -6.11
C HIS A 56 -0.60 0.98 -6.52
N ALA A 57 -1.09 1.02 -7.77
CA ALA A 57 -2.00 2.07 -8.24
C ALA A 57 -3.30 2.08 -7.41
N GLY A 58 -3.85 0.90 -7.12
CA GLY A 58 -5.02 0.75 -6.26
C GLY A 58 -4.81 1.30 -4.86
N LEU A 59 -3.65 1.07 -4.25
CA LEU A 59 -3.30 1.61 -2.94
C LEU A 59 -3.22 3.15 -2.95
N ILE A 60 -2.65 3.73 -4.00
CA ILE A 60 -2.58 5.20 -4.17
C ILE A 60 -3.99 5.79 -4.28
N VAL A 61 -4.84 5.21 -5.14
CA VAL A 61 -6.22 5.69 -5.33
C VAL A 61 -7.05 5.51 -4.06
N PHE A 62 -6.89 4.38 -3.37
CA PHE A 62 -7.53 4.11 -2.10
C PHE A 62 -7.13 5.15 -1.04
N TRP A 63 -5.84 5.43 -0.91
CA TRP A 63 -5.34 6.42 0.04
C TRP A 63 -5.84 7.83 -0.30
N ALA A 64 -5.77 8.25 -1.57
CA ALA A 64 -6.27 9.55 -2.00
C ALA A 64 -7.77 9.73 -1.70
N GLY A 65 -8.59 8.70 -1.95
CA GLY A 65 -10.01 8.72 -1.62
C GLY A 65 -10.28 8.74 -0.11
N ALA A 66 -9.60 7.88 0.65
CA ALA A 66 -9.77 7.80 2.10
C ALA A 66 -9.35 9.10 2.80
N MET A 67 -8.22 9.68 2.42
CA MET A 67 -7.74 10.95 2.98
C MET A 67 -8.67 12.11 2.61
N ASN A 68 -9.20 12.13 1.39
CA ASN A 68 -10.17 13.16 1.00
C ASN A 68 -11.46 13.07 1.85
N LEU A 69 -12.01 11.86 2.04
CA LEU A 69 -13.18 11.67 2.91
C LEU A 69 -12.87 12.02 4.38
N PHE A 70 -11.68 11.67 4.86
CA PHE A 70 -11.23 11.99 6.21
C PHE A 70 -11.13 13.51 6.42
N GLU A 71 -10.52 14.22 5.47
CA GLU A 71 -10.39 15.67 5.48
C GLU A 71 -11.76 16.36 5.41
N VAL A 72 -12.70 15.85 4.62
CA VAL A 72 -14.10 16.36 4.57
C VAL A 72 -14.82 16.13 5.90
N ALA A 73 -14.66 14.96 6.52
CA ALA A 73 -15.35 14.63 7.77
C ALA A 73 -14.89 15.47 8.97
N HIS A 74 -13.62 15.89 8.98
CA HIS A 74 -13.03 16.72 10.04
C HIS A 74 -12.96 18.21 9.66
N PHE A 75 -13.60 18.60 8.55
CA PHE A 75 -13.60 19.97 8.07
C PHE A 75 -14.46 20.86 8.99
N VAL A 76 -13.83 21.85 9.64
CA VAL A 76 -14.52 22.87 10.44
C VAL A 76 -14.56 24.17 9.68
N LEU A 77 -15.76 24.66 9.34
CA LEU A 77 -15.94 25.85 8.50
C LEU A 77 -15.43 27.15 9.15
N GLU A 78 -15.35 27.20 10.49
CA GLU A 78 -14.97 28.40 11.25
C GLU A 78 -13.47 28.71 11.22
N ASN A 79 -12.61 27.74 10.92
CA ASN A 79 -11.16 27.94 10.89
C ASN A 79 -10.61 27.95 9.46
N LEU A 80 -9.47 28.62 9.26
CA LEU A 80 -8.83 28.71 7.96
C LEU A 80 -8.26 27.34 7.54
N MET A 81 -8.47 26.97 6.26
CA MET A 81 -8.10 25.64 5.74
C MET A 81 -6.62 25.24 5.91
N HIS A 82 -5.71 26.21 5.94
CA HIS A 82 -4.27 25.97 6.07
C HIS A 82 -3.83 25.70 7.52
N GLU A 83 -4.67 26.03 8.51
CA GLU A 83 -4.39 25.81 9.94
C GLU A 83 -4.87 24.41 10.40
N GLN A 84 -5.65 23.72 9.57
CA GLN A 84 -6.27 22.43 9.86
C GLN A 84 -5.46 21.22 9.35
N GLY A 85 -4.28 21.45 8.77
CA GLY A 85 -3.42 20.38 8.25
C GLY A 85 -3.99 19.63 7.03
N LEU A 86 -4.91 20.25 6.28
CA LEU A 86 -5.52 19.68 5.08
C LEU A 86 -4.56 19.80 3.89
N ILE A 87 -4.35 18.71 3.16
CA ILE A 87 -3.44 18.69 2.00
C ILE A 87 -4.22 18.49 0.69
N LEU A 88 -5.25 17.65 0.69
CA LEU A 88 -5.99 17.29 -0.53
C LEU A 88 -7.17 18.23 -0.80
N LEU A 89 -7.87 18.65 0.24
CA LEU A 89 -9.06 19.51 0.15
C LEU A 89 -8.73 20.90 -0.42
N PRO A 90 -7.65 21.59 0.01
CA PRO A 90 -7.24 22.85 -0.63
C PRO A 90 -6.88 22.67 -2.11
N HIS A 91 -6.28 21.53 -2.47
CA HIS A 91 -5.89 21.21 -3.84
C HIS A 91 -7.12 21.05 -4.75
N SER A 92 -8.13 20.32 -4.32
CA SER A 92 -9.35 20.08 -5.12
C SER A 92 -10.33 21.26 -5.08
N MET A 93 -10.44 21.95 -3.94
CA MET A 93 -11.44 22.99 -3.73
C MET A 93 -11.03 24.36 -4.29
N GLY A 94 -9.74 24.61 -4.51
CA GLY A 94 -9.24 25.83 -5.15
C GLY A 94 -9.86 26.08 -6.54
N PRO A 95 -9.69 25.15 -7.49
CA PRO A 95 -10.30 25.26 -8.83
C PRO A 95 -11.82 25.39 -8.79
N LEU A 96 -12.48 24.65 -7.90
CA LEU A 96 -13.94 24.66 -7.77
C LEU A 96 -14.46 26.02 -7.25
N ARG A 97 -13.76 26.67 -6.31
CA ARG A 97 -14.12 28.01 -5.84
C ARG A 97 -13.99 29.07 -6.93
N GLU A 98 -12.97 28.98 -7.79
CA GLU A 98 -12.81 29.95 -8.88
C GLU A 98 -13.89 29.79 -9.94
N VAL A 99 -14.27 28.56 -10.29
CA VAL A 99 -15.42 28.32 -11.17
C VAL A 99 -16.71 28.86 -10.55
N LEU A 100 -16.94 28.65 -9.26
CA LEU A 100 -18.13 29.17 -8.58
C LEU A 100 -18.15 30.70 -8.54
N ARG A 101 -17.00 31.34 -8.28
CA ARG A 101 -16.85 32.81 -8.34
C ARG A 101 -17.15 33.33 -9.73
N MET A 102 -16.66 32.66 -10.77
CA MET A 102 -16.89 33.04 -12.16
C MET A 102 -18.37 32.91 -12.55
N ILE A 103 -19.04 31.83 -12.14
CA ILE A 103 -20.48 31.64 -12.36
C ILE A 103 -21.27 32.73 -11.64
N ASN A 104 -20.97 33.01 -10.36
CA ASN A 104 -21.64 34.06 -9.59
C ASN A 104 -21.38 35.45 -10.18
N PHE A 105 -20.16 35.71 -10.67
CA PHE A 105 -19.82 36.96 -11.37
C PHE A 105 -20.63 37.12 -12.66
N ILE A 106 -20.74 36.07 -13.48
CA ILE A 106 -21.55 36.09 -14.70
C ILE A 106 -23.04 36.27 -14.37
N SER A 107 -23.54 35.63 -13.31
CA SER A 107 -24.91 35.78 -12.83
C SER A 107 -25.21 37.19 -12.31
N SER A 108 -24.23 37.87 -11.71
CA SER A 108 -24.37 39.25 -11.22
C SER A 108 -24.29 40.30 -12.34
N ARG A 109 -23.98 39.90 -13.57
CA ARG A 109 -23.87 40.78 -14.75
C ARG A 109 -25.07 40.66 -15.71
N LYS A 110 -26.04 39.80 -15.38
CA LYS A 110 -27.37 39.77 -16.00
C LYS A 110 -28.36 40.52 -15.12
#